data_AF-A0A7X5N2G5-F1
#
_entry.id   AF-A0A7X5N2G5-F1
#
_cell.length_a   1.000
_cell.length_b   1.000
_cell.length_c   1.000
_cell.angle_alpha   90.00
_cell.angle_beta   90.00
_cell.angle_gamma   90.00
#
_symmetry.space_group_name_H-M   'P 1'
#
loop_
_entity.id
_entity.type
_entity.pdbx_description
1 polymer ?
#
loop_
_entity_poly.entity_id
_entity_poly.type
_entity_poly.pdbx_seq_one_letter_code
_entity_poly.pdbx_strand_id
1 'polypeptide(L)'
;MNYRHAFHAGNHADVLKHIALLALIDTLKRKDTPFFVLDTHAGRGRYQLGGEESRKTNEADAGVMRLMAESTLPEVVERYLRAVQADNHTVARPATPGQKPARPTAGIQINHYPGSPLLAAQALREQDRMA
;
A
#
# COMPACT_ATOMS: atom_id res chain seq x y z
N MET A 1 -2.17 15.67 -20.17
CA MET A 1 -0.94 14.90 -19.89
C MET A 1 -1.13 13.46 -20.32
N ASN A 2 -0.11 12.85 -20.93
CA ASN A 2 -0.17 11.46 -21.43
C ASN A 2 0.23 10.41 -20.38
N TYR A 3 0.86 10.81 -19.27
CA TYR A 3 1.20 9.90 -18.19
C TYR A 3 -0.04 9.55 -17.36
N ARG A 4 -0.27 8.26 -17.12
CA ARG A 4 -1.29 7.77 -16.19
C ARG A 4 -0.65 6.78 -15.24
N HIS A 5 -0.76 7.06 -13.94
CA HIS A 5 -0.13 6.23 -12.93
C HIS A 5 -0.76 4.82 -12.82
N ALA A 6 -1.97 4.61 -13.34
CA ALA A 6 -2.64 3.31 -13.36
C ALA A 6 -1.86 2.22 -14.12
N PHE A 7 -0.99 2.59 -15.07
CA PHE A 7 -0.10 1.63 -15.76
C PHE A 7 1.06 1.15 -14.88
N HIS A 8 1.35 1.84 -13.77
CA HIS A 8 2.54 1.63 -12.96
C HIS A 8 2.21 1.37 -11.48
N ALA A 9 0.94 1.47 -11.11
CA ALA A 9 0.49 1.39 -9.73
C ALA A 9 0.93 0.07 -9.09
N GLY A 10 1.64 0.16 -7.96
CA GLY A 10 2.11 -0.99 -7.22
C GLY A 10 3.39 -1.64 -7.76
N ASN A 11 4.08 -0.99 -8.70
CA ASN A 11 5.41 -1.41 -9.13
C ASN A 11 6.47 -1.26 -8.02
N HIS A 12 7.71 -1.64 -8.31
CA HIS A 12 8.81 -1.56 -7.35
C HIS A 12 9.11 -0.13 -6.85
N ALA A 13 8.89 0.89 -7.68
CA ALA A 13 9.13 2.28 -7.32
C ALA A 13 8.07 2.77 -6.31
N ASP A 14 6.81 2.43 -6.55
CA ASP A 14 5.72 2.68 -5.61
C ASP A 14 5.93 1.96 -4.28
N VAL A 15 6.37 0.69 -4.31
CA VAL A 15 6.73 -0.06 -3.10
C VAL A 15 7.76 0.70 -2.27
N LEU A 16 8.89 1.10 -2.86
CA LEU A 16 9.93 1.84 -2.15
C LEU A 16 9.39 3.18 -1.59
N LYS A 17 8.71 3.95 -2.44
CA LYS A 17 8.15 5.27 -2.11
C LYS A 17 7.18 5.18 -0.94
N HIS A 18 6.25 4.22 -0.97
CA HIS A 18 5.20 4.11 0.03
C HIS A 18 5.66 3.48 1.35
N ILE A 19 6.65 2.59 1.33
CA ILE A 19 7.35 2.16 2.54
C ILE A 19 8.00 3.36 3.24
N ALA A 20 8.75 4.18 2.48
CA ALA A 20 9.41 5.37 3.03
C ALA A 20 8.40 6.40 3.56
N LEU A 21 7.32 6.66 2.82
CA LEU A 21 6.24 7.57 3.23
C LEU A 21 5.63 7.16 4.58
N LEU A 22 5.24 5.88 4.73
CA LEU A 22 4.62 5.40 5.95
C LEU A 22 5.59 5.43 7.13
N ALA A 23 6.86 5.06 6.91
CA ALA A 23 7.90 5.16 7.94
C ALA A 23 8.13 6.62 8.38
N LEU A 24 8.08 7.58 7.46
CA LEU A 24 8.20 9.01 7.77
C LEU A 24 7.00 9.51 8.59
N ILE A 25 5.78 9.14 8.21
CA ILE A 25 4.56 9.50 8.95
C ILE A 25 4.60 8.90 10.36
N ASP A 26 4.94 7.62 10.50
CA ASP A 26 5.07 6.96 11.80
C ASP A 26 6.16 7.64 12.67
N THR A 27 7.23 8.12 12.03
CA THR A 27 8.30 8.88 12.69
C THR A 27 7.83 10.25 13.20
N LEU A 28 7.06 10.99 12.40
CA LEU A 28 6.51 12.31 12.76
C LEU A 28 5.49 12.20 13.90
N LYS A 29 4.70 11.12 13.93
CA LYS A 29 3.72 10.82 14.99
C LYS A 29 4.33 10.61 16.37
N ARG A 30 5.65 10.44 16.49
CA ARG A 30 6.34 10.35 17.79
C ARG A 30 6.28 11.64 18.62
N LYS A 31 5.95 12.78 17.98
CA LYS A 31 5.62 14.03 18.67
C LYS A 31 4.11 14.24 18.64
N ASP A 32 3.55 14.71 19.75
CA ASP A 32 2.11 14.98 19.86
C ASP A 32 1.67 16.20 19.06
N THR A 33 2.60 17.10 18.70
CA THR A 33 2.34 18.24 17.82
C THR A 33 1.81 17.77 16.45
N PRO A 34 0.73 18.37 15.93
CA PRO A 34 0.20 18.01 14.63
C PRO A 34 1.19 18.38 13.52
N PHE A 35 1.14 17.65 12.40
CA PHE A 35 1.88 17.97 11.18
C PHE A 35 0.97 18.00 9.95
N PHE A 36 1.50 18.54 8.86
CA PHE A 36 0.80 18.68 7.58
C PHE A 36 1.52 17.88 6.49
N VAL A 37 0.75 17.09 5.73
CA VAL A 37 1.24 16.36 4.55
C VAL A 37 0.75 17.08 3.29
N LEU A 38 1.69 17.54 2.46
CA LEU A 38 1.39 18.11 1.14
C LEU A 38 1.76 17.10 0.06
N ASP A 39 0.77 16.59 -0.68
CA ASP A 39 1.00 15.67 -1.80
C ASP A 39 0.83 16.40 -3.14
N THR A 40 1.91 17.03 -3.59
CA THR A 40 1.93 17.86 -4.81
C THR A 40 1.46 17.13 -6.08
N HIS A 41 1.56 15.79 -6.12
CA HIS A 41 1.23 14.96 -7.26
C HIS A 41 0.46 13.71 -6.82
N ALA A 42 -0.60 13.89 -6.04
CA ALA A 42 -1.37 12.83 -5.39
C ALA A 42 -2.01 11.79 -6.33
N GLY A 43 -2.18 12.12 -7.61
CA GLY A 43 -2.85 11.25 -8.57
C GLY A 43 -4.32 11.01 -8.20
N ARG A 44 -4.83 9.80 -8.47
CA ARG A 44 -6.24 9.44 -8.22
C ARG A 44 -6.50 8.79 -6.86
N GLY A 45 -5.45 8.55 -6.08
CA GLY A 45 -5.51 7.93 -4.76
C GLY A 45 -5.74 6.42 -4.70
N ARG A 46 -6.57 5.83 -5.58
CA ARG A 46 -6.77 4.38 -5.68
C ARG A 46 -6.68 3.90 -7.13
N TYR A 47 -6.07 2.74 -7.36
CA TYR A 47 -5.85 2.16 -8.69
C TYR A 47 -6.30 0.70 -8.74
N GLN A 48 -7.01 0.29 -9.79
CA GLN A 48 -7.48 -1.09 -9.96
C GLN A 48 -6.39 -1.96 -10.61
N LEU A 49 -5.91 -2.97 -9.88
CA LEU A 49 -4.80 -3.83 -10.32
C LEU A 49 -5.21 -4.85 -11.40
N GLY A 50 -6.48 -5.25 -11.41
CA GLY A 50 -7.06 -6.10 -12.46
C GLY A 50 -7.55 -5.33 -13.71
N GLY A 51 -7.45 -4.01 -13.74
CA GLY A 51 -7.93 -3.18 -14.85
C GLY A 51 -7.01 -3.22 -16.07
N GLU A 52 -7.55 -2.83 -17.24
CA GLU A 52 -6.82 -2.89 -18.53
C GLU A 52 -5.48 -2.14 -18.49
N GLU A 53 -5.42 -0.95 -17.88
CA GLU A 53 -4.20 -0.13 -17.79
C GLU A 53 -3.09 -0.87 -17.00
N SER A 54 -3.41 -1.44 -15.84
CA SER A 54 -2.47 -2.20 -15.02
C SER A 54 -1.99 -3.48 -15.72
N ARG A 55 -2.91 -4.22 -16.36
CA ARG A 55 -2.61 -5.50 -17.02
C ARG A 55 -1.82 -5.35 -18.32
N LYS A 56 -1.76 -4.15 -18.91
CA LYS A 56 -0.91 -3.88 -20.08
C LYS A 56 0.59 -3.95 -19.76
N THR A 57 0.99 -3.61 -18.54
CA THR A 57 2.41 -3.62 -18.12
C THR A 57 2.72 -4.75 -17.15
N ASN A 58 1.74 -5.15 -16.32
CA ASN A 58 1.89 -6.12 -15.23
C ASN A 58 2.99 -5.74 -14.22
N GLU A 59 3.32 -4.46 -14.07
CA GLU A 59 4.40 -4.03 -13.17
C GLU A 59 4.11 -4.34 -11.69
N ALA A 60 2.83 -4.37 -11.30
CA ALA A 60 2.41 -4.75 -9.94
C ALA A 60 2.82 -6.18 -9.55
N ASP A 61 2.93 -7.09 -10.54
CA ASP A 61 3.30 -8.49 -10.33
C ASP A 61 4.74 -8.59 -9.81
N ALA A 62 5.65 -7.76 -10.33
CA ALA A 62 7.04 -7.66 -9.89
C ALA A 62 7.24 -6.74 -8.66
N GLY A 63 6.21 -6.01 -8.25
CA GLY A 63 6.22 -5.09 -7.11
C GLY A 63 5.44 -5.63 -5.92
N VAL A 64 4.30 -5.02 -5.64
CA VAL A 64 3.49 -5.30 -4.45
C VAL A 64 2.99 -6.74 -4.38
N MET A 65 2.64 -7.37 -5.51
CA MET A 65 2.11 -8.74 -5.51
C MET A 65 3.17 -9.76 -5.13
N ARG A 66 4.41 -9.56 -5.60
CA ARG A 66 5.56 -10.38 -5.18
C ARG A 66 5.72 -10.34 -3.67
N LEU A 67 5.68 -9.13 -3.07
CA LEU A 67 5.78 -8.98 -1.63
C LEU A 67 4.60 -9.61 -0.88
N MET A 68 3.38 -9.58 -1.42
CA MET A 68 2.23 -10.27 -0.81
C MET A 68 2.38 -11.80 -0.78
N ALA A 69 3.19 -12.38 -1.68
CA ALA A 69 3.44 -13.83 -1.73
C ALA A 69 4.59 -14.29 -0.80
N GLU A 70 5.50 -13.40 -0.42
CA GLU A 70 6.63 -13.75 0.46
C GLU A 70 6.15 -14.20 1.84
N SER A 71 6.82 -15.19 2.44
CA SER A 71 6.46 -15.74 3.76
C SER A 71 7.07 -14.96 4.91
N THR A 72 8.26 -14.38 4.70
CA THR A 72 9.00 -13.61 5.71
C THR A 72 9.45 -12.28 5.12
N LEU A 73 9.22 -11.19 5.87
CA LEU A 73 9.57 -9.84 5.47
C LEU A 73 9.96 -9.01 6.70
N PRO A 74 10.80 -7.97 6.54
CA PRO A 74 11.05 -7.00 7.60
C PRO A 74 9.77 -6.29 8.06
N GLU A 75 9.71 -5.88 9.33
CA GLU A 75 8.52 -5.27 9.93
C GLU A 75 8.02 -4.03 9.18
N VAL A 76 8.94 -3.19 8.70
CA VAL A 76 8.59 -1.98 7.94
C VAL A 76 7.85 -2.30 6.63
N VAL A 77 8.16 -3.44 6.01
CA VAL A 77 7.47 -3.90 4.80
C VAL A 77 6.09 -4.45 5.16
N GLU A 78 5.97 -5.21 6.26
CA GLU A 78 4.67 -5.69 6.74
C GLU A 78 3.73 -4.55 7.15
N ARG A 79 4.27 -3.46 7.74
CA ARG A 79 3.53 -2.23 8.04
C ARG A 79 2.94 -1.58 6.78
N TYR A 80 3.69 -1.59 5.69
CA TYR A 80 3.23 -1.13 4.38
C TYR A 80 2.16 -2.05 3.79
N LEU A 81 2.37 -3.36 3.79
CA LEU A 81 1.42 -4.32 3.22
C LEU A 81 0.09 -4.35 4.01
N ARG A 82 0.12 -4.13 5.33
CA ARG A 82 -1.10 -3.92 6.13
C ARG A 82 -1.89 -2.70 5.68
N ALA A 83 -1.22 -1.59 5.35
CA ALA A 83 -1.90 -0.40 4.83
C ALA A 83 -2.48 -0.64 3.43
N VAL A 84 -1.74 -1.34 2.55
CA VAL A 84 -2.25 -1.76 1.24
C VAL A 84 -3.49 -2.65 1.40
N GLN A 85 -3.45 -3.60 2.32
CA GLN A 85 -4.57 -4.50 2.59
C GLN A 85 -5.79 -3.78 3.18
N ALA A 86 -5.60 -2.78 4.03
CA ALA A 86 -6.72 -2.04 4.64
C ALA A 86 -7.65 -1.40 3.58
N ASP A 87 -7.12 -1.13 2.40
CA ASP A 87 -7.87 -0.60 1.26
C ASP A 87 -8.59 -1.67 0.42
N ASN A 88 -8.41 -2.94 0.75
CA ASN A 88 -8.95 -4.09 0.04
C ASN A 88 -9.94 -4.84 0.93
N HIS A 89 -11.16 -5.06 0.44
CA HIS A 89 -12.12 -5.94 1.11
C HIS A 89 -11.59 -7.37 1.07
N THR A 90 -10.95 -7.84 2.15
CA THR A 90 -10.48 -9.22 2.22
C THR A 90 -11.61 -10.14 2.63
N VAL A 91 -11.99 -11.06 1.73
CA VAL A 91 -12.50 -12.36 2.16
C VAL A 91 -11.29 -13.07 2.78
N ALA A 92 -11.32 -13.32 4.08
CA ALA A 92 -10.29 -14.13 4.73
C ALA A 92 -10.14 -15.45 3.95
N ARG A 93 -8.90 -15.81 3.59
CA ARG A 93 -8.62 -17.13 3.00
C ARG A 93 -9.20 -18.17 3.97
N PRO A 94 -9.98 -19.17 3.49
CA PRO A 94 -10.38 -20.26 4.36
C PRO A 94 -9.12 -20.84 5.00
N ALA A 95 -9.08 -20.86 6.33
CA ALA A 95 -7.95 -21.41 7.05
C ALA A 95 -7.84 -22.89 6.71
N THR A 96 -6.78 -23.29 6.00
CA THR A 96 -6.45 -24.70 5.85
C THR A 96 -6.10 -25.24 7.25
N PRO A 97 -6.82 -26.25 7.78
CA PRO A 97 -6.52 -26.79 9.11
C PRO A 97 -5.05 -27.23 9.18
N GLY A 98 -4.33 -26.75 10.20
CA GLY A 98 -2.91 -27.07 10.42
C GLY A 98 -1.90 -26.11 9.78
N GLN A 99 -2.32 -25.12 9.00
CA GLN A 99 -1.42 -24.15 8.36
C GLN A 99 -1.62 -22.76 8.97
N LYS A 100 -0.77 -22.37 9.94
CA LYS A 100 -0.73 -20.98 10.40
C LYS A 100 -0.23 -20.09 9.25
N PRO A 101 -0.92 -18.98 8.93
CA PRO A 101 -0.35 -18.00 8.00
C PRO A 101 0.97 -17.47 8.58
N ALA A 102 2.03 -17.43 7.77
CA ALA A 102 3.37 -17.04 8.19
C ALA A 102 3.44 -15.58 8.68
N ARG A 103 2.53 -14.72 8.18
CA ARG A 103 2.35 -13.32 8.57
C ARG A 103 0.92 -12.86 8.24
N PRO A 104 0.40 -11.79 8.88
CA PRO A 104 -0.98 -11.35 8.73
C PRO A 104 -1.42 -11.07 7.29
N THR A 105 -0.54 -10.50 6.46
CA THR A 105 -0.87 -10.11 5.08
C THR A 105 -0.47 -11.14 4.01
N ALA A 106 0.16 -12.27 4.37
CA ALA A 106 0.64 -13.25 3.39
C ALA A 106 -0.49 -13.97 2.64
N GLY A 107 -0.37 -14.02 1.31
CA GLY A 107 -1.28 -14.75 0.44
C GLY A 107 -2.67 -14.12 0.33
N ILE A 108 -2.82 -12.87 0.74
CA ILE A 108 -4.06 -12.11 0.62
C ILE A 108 -4.12 -11.46 -0.76
N GLN A 109 -5.25 -11.66 -1.45
CA GLN A 109 -5.50 -11.03 -2.73
C GLN A 109 -5.84 -9.55 -2.56
N ILE A 110 -5.19 -8.70 -3.37
CA ILE A 110 -5.49 -7.28 -3.47
C ILE A 110 -6.02 -6.98 -4.87
N ASN A 111 -7.14 -6.28 -4.93
CA ASN A 111 -7.79 -5.85 -6.18
C ASN A 111 -7.46 -4.39 -6.50
N HIS A 112 -7.12 -3.61 -5.48
CA HIS A 112 -6.79 -2.21 -5.58
C HIS A 112 -5.42 -1.92 -4.94
N TYR A 113 -4.74 -0.94 -5.50
CA TYR A 113 -3.54 -0.36 -4.95
C TYR A 113 -3.84 1.06 -4.44
N PRO A 114 -3.67 1.33 -3.14
CA PRO A 114 -3.76 2.68 -2.61
C PRO A 114 -2.48 3.45 -2.94
N GLY A 115 -2.65 4.62 -3.56
CA GLY A 115 -1.58 5.60 -3.75
C GLY A 115 -1.27 6.39 -2.48
N SER A 116 -0.29 7.29 -2.59
CA SER A 116 0.18 8.14 -1.49
C SER A 116 -0.90 8.91 -0.73
N PRO A 117 -1.93 9.55 -1.34
CA PRO A 117 -2.90 10.30 -0.55
C PRO A 117 -3.76 9.39 0.33
N LEU A 118 -4.10 8.19 -0.15
CA LEU A 118 -4.92 7.25 0.62
C LEU A 118 -4.11 6.59 1.75
N LEU A 119 -2.87 6.20 1.45
CA LEU A 119 -1.94 5.69 2.46
C LEU A 119 -1.62 6.73 3.54
N ALA A 120 -1.44 8.00 3.16
CA ALA A 120 -1.24 9.08 4.11
C ALA A 120 -2.50 9.28 4.96
N ALA A 121 -3.67 9.45 4.35
CA ALA A 121 -4.94 9.64 5.05
C ALA A 121 -5.22 8.55 6.09
N GLN A 122 -4.95 7.28 5.76
CA GLN A 122 -5.11 6.15 6.68
C GLN A 122 -4.15 6.17 7.86
N ALA A 123 -2.98 6.80 7.72
CA ALA A 123 -1.92 6.80 8.72
C ALA A 123 -1.95 8.02 9.66
N LEU A 124 -2.55 9.13 9.23
CA LEU A 124 -2.67 10.38 9.99
C LEU A 124 -3.57 10.23 11.22
N ARG A 125 -3.32 11.08 12.24
CA ARG A 125 -4.21 11.22 13.41
C ARG A 125 -5.26 12.28 13.13
N GLU A 126 -6.31 12.34 13.95
CA GLU A 126 -7.40 13.31 13.81
C GLU A 126 -6.93 14.78 13.79
N GLN A 127 -5.88 15.12 14.55
CA GLN A 127 -5.33 16.48 14.60
C GLN A 127 -4.38 16.83 13.44
N ASP A 128 -3.90 15.84 12.69
CA ASP A 128 -3.01 16.07 11.55
C ASP A 128 -3.82 16.52 10.33
N ARG A 129 -3.17 17.14 9.35
CA ARG A 129 -3.83 17.66 8.14
C ARG A 129 -3.13 17.20 6.87
N MET A 130 -3.86 17.16 5.75
CA MET A 130 -3.29 16.91 4.43
C MET A 130 -3.98 17.72 3.33
N ALA A 131 -3.28 17.98 2.24
CA ALA A 131 -3.81 18.53 0.99
C ALA A 131 -3.13 17.91 -0.23
#